data_AF-B8GJ09-F1
#
_entry.id   AF-B8GJ09-F1
#
_cell.length_a   1.000
_cell.length_b   1.000
_cell.length_c   1.000
_cell.angle_alpha   90.00
_cell.angle_beta   90.00
_cell.angle_gamma   90.00
#
_symmetry.space_group_name_H-M   'P 1'
#
loop_
_entity.id
_entity.type
_entity.pdbx_description
1 polymer ?
#
loop_
_entity_poly.entity_id
_entity_poly.type
_entity_poly.pdbx_seq_one_letter_code
_entity_poly.pdbx_strand_id
1 'polypeptide(L)'
;MVAKGDMVYAWTNDAGIADKAECGGAVTGLWKFALENKIVDAVFTVKKGVDLYDAVPTLITDPADLEKTAGSLHCGTLLLPKLIKKYLDGAKDKKIGVTVKGCDAMAMYELAKRKQINMDNILMIGVNCGGSVNPGVAREMIEKKYGVDPNDVHKEEIDKGQFIIEYEGGHKGITVDELEEEGYGRRTNCRRCKAKVPRQADLAAGNWGVIGDKAGKATFVEVCSEKGAELLNAAQKAGVMNVQAAEPKGIAIRGKIEGAMLKLGDKWRAKDFGNLGTGKERLDKILKETSRCIKCYQCIDQCPICYCVECSTKKPELVAPGVLPVPFMFHLIRFAHIADSCVNCGQCEEICPMEIPNSLFMHAQQVELEDLFGYKPGADMSLPLLALVDEKSERARLGKTGSDQIYLNVFTPADKA
;
A
#
# COMPACT_ATOMS: atom_id res chain seq x y z
N MET A 1 31.39 6.02 -1.89
CA MET A 1 30.28 6.02 -0.92
C MET A 1 29.11 6.69 -1.61
N VAL A 2 27.92 6.12 -1.49
CA VAL A 2 26.66 6.69 -1.99
C VAL A 2 26.10 7.70 -0.99
N ALA A 3 25.32 8.66 -1.46
CA ALA A 3 24.62 9.66 -0.67
C ALA A 3 23.14 9.70 -1.02
N LYS A 4 22.34 10.38 -0.18
CA LYS A 4 20.93 10.65 -0.49
C LYS A 4 20.80 11.37 -1.85
N GLY A 5 19.93 10.85 -2.71
CA GLY A 5 19.71 11.31 -4.08
C GLY A 5 20.43 10.48 -5.13
N ASP A 6 21.39 9.64 -4.75
CA ASP A 6 22.08 8.76 -5.69
C ASP A 6 21.17 7.66 -6.22
N MET A 7 21.38 7.31 -7.49
CA MET A 7 20.75 6.18 -8.16
C MET A 7 21.81 5.17 -8.57
N VAL A 8 21.68 3.94 -8.10
CA VAL A 8 22.69 2.90 -8.24
C VAL A 8 22.08 1.58 -8.69
N TYR A 9 22.91 0.73 -9.28
CA TYR A 9 22.62 -0.70 -9.37
C TYR A 9 23.34 -1.40 -8.22
N ALA A 10 22.60 -2.22 -7.48
CA ALA A 10 23.12 -3.02 -6.37
C ALA A 10 22.79 -4.50 -6.55
N TRP A 11 23.70 -5.38 -6.16
CA TRP A 11 23.43 -6.82 -6.10
C TRP A 11 24.24 -7.49 -4.99
N THR A 12 23.67 -8.53 -4.41
CA THR A 12 24.27 -9.30 -3.32
C THR A 12 25.47 -10.12 -3.80
N ASN A 13 26.43 -10.35 -2.90
CA ASN A 13 27.50 -11.33 -3.08
C ASN A 13 27.17 -12.71 -2.48
N ASP A 14 26.02 -12.84 -1.82
CA ASP A 14 25.56 -14.11 -1.26
C ASP A 14 24.92 -14.96 -2.37
N ALA A 15 25.56 -16.09 -2.69
CA ALA A 15 25.10 -16.98 -3.75
C ALA A 15 23.72 -17.60 -3.47
N GLY A 16 23.39 -17.88 -2.21
CA GLY A 16 22.09 -18.45 -1.84
C GLY A 16 20.96 -17.44 -2.03
N ILE A 17 21.21 -16.17 -1.68
CA ILE A 17 20.26 -15.10 -1.96
C ILE A 17 20.16 -14.83 -3.47
N ALA A 18 21.29 -14.79 -4.18
CA ALA A 18 21.31 -14.50 -5.62
C ALA A 18 20.52 -15.53 -6.45
N ASP A 19 20.54 -16.80 -6.05
CA ASP A 19 19.82 -17.89 -6.73
C ASP A 19 18.29 -17.78 -6.60
N LYS A 20 17.81 -17.24 -5.47
CA LYS A 20 16.37 -17.18 -5.13
C LYS A 20 15.73 -15.81 -5.33
N ALA A 21 16.53 -14.78 -5.53
CA ALA A 21 16.03 -13.42 -5.65
C ALA A 21 15.38 -13.16 -7.01
N GLU A 22 14.38 -12.26 -7.02
CA GLU A 22 13.74 -11.82 -8.27
C GLU A 22 14.70 -11.05 -9.19
N CYS A 23 15.66 -10.35 -8.60
CA CYS A 23 16.63 -9.51 -9.30
C CYS A 23 18.00 -9.74 -8.67
N GLY A 24 18.83 -8.70 -8.52
CA GLY A 24 20.13 -8.81 -7.87
C GLY A 24 20.14 -9.13 -6.36
N GLY A 25 19.02 -9.50 -5.75
CA GLY A 25 18.97 -9.87 -4.32
C GLY A 25 19.34 -8.76 -3.34
N ALA A 26 19.38 -7.50 -3.76
CA ALA A 26 19.86 -6.40 -2.93
C ALA A 26 18.99 -6.21 -1.67
N VAL A 27 17.66 -6.27 -1.79
CA VAL A 27 16.74 -6.10 -0.64
C VAL A 27 17.00 -7.14 0.44
N THR A 28 17.00 -8.43 0.08
CA THR A 28 17.25 -9.52 1.01
C THR A 28 18.67 -9.47 1.59
N GLY A 29 19.67 -9.18 0.76
CA GLY A 29 21.06 -9.04 1.20
C GLY A 29 21.26 -7.90 2.19
N LEU A 30 20.62 -6.75 1.96
CA LEU A 30 20.66 -5.62 2.90
C LEU A 30 19.97 -5.95 4.22
N TRP A 31 18.85 -6.67 4.19
CA TRP A 31 18.20 -7.13 5.42
C TRP A 31 19.03 -8.14 6.20
N LYS A 32 19.71 -9.05 5.51
CA LYS A 32 20.61 -10.02 6.15
C LYS A 32 21.74 -9.31 6.86
N PHE A 33 22.39 -8.40 6.14
CA PHE A 33 23.42 -7.53 6.72
C PHE A 33 22.91 -6.70 7.91
N ALA A 34 21.72 -6.11 7.80
CA ALA A 34 21.14 -5.28 8.85
C ALA A 34 20.86 -6.06 10.14
N LEU A 35 20.37 -7.31 10.05
CA LEU A 35 20.16 -8.17 11.21
C LEU A 35 21.48 -8.66 11.81
N GLU A 36 22.41 -9.15 10.99
CA GLU A 36 23.73 -9.65 11.44
C GLU A 36 24.51 -8.58 12.23
N ASN A 37 24.35 -7.32 11.83
CA ASN A 37 25.05 -6.18 12.43
C ASN A 37 24.19 -5.41 13.44
N LYS A 38 23.00 -5.91 13.81
CA LYS A 38 22.09 -5.29 14.79
C LYS A 38 21.73 -3.83 14.48
N ILE A 39 21.68 -3.49 13.18
CA ILE A 39 21.14 -2.20 12.71
C ILE A 39 19.64 -2.15 12.99
N VAL A 40 18.97 -3.30 12.82
CA VAL A 40 17.59 -3.55 13.23
C VAL A 40 17.54 -4.79 14.13
N ASP A 41 16.54 -4.85 15.01
CA ASP A 41 16.31 -6.00 15.91
C ASP A 41 15.53 -7.12 15.23
N ALA A 42 14.73 -6.77 14.23
CA ALA A 42 13.93 -7.69 13.44
C ALA A 42 13.66 -7.13 12.03
N VAL A 43 13.36 -8.01 11.08
CA VAL A 43 12.89 -7.66 9.74
C VAL A 43 11.48 -8.19 9.56
N PHE A 44 10.53 -7.30 9.32
CA PHE A 44 9.16 -7.65 9.00
C PHE A 44 8.97 -7.64 7.48
N THR A 45 8.82 -8.83 6.91
CA THR A 45 8.76 -9.06 5.46
C THR A 45 7.69 -10.11 5.16
N VAL A 46 7.65 -10.62 3.93
CA VAL A 46 6.69 -11.61 3.47
C VAL A 46 7.44 -12.82 2.94
N LYS A 47 6.96 -14.03 3.25
CA LYS A 47 7.45 -15.28 2.69
C LYS A 47 6.35 -16.00 1.93
N LYS A 48 6.76 -16.92 1.04
CA LYS A 48 5.84 -17.85 0.40
C LYS A 48 5.21 -18.78 1.46
N GLY A 49 3.89 -18.90 1.43
CA GLY A 49 3.13 -19.82 2.26
C GLY A 49 3.04 -21.19 1.62
N VAL A 50 1.82 -21.73 1.51
CA VAL A 50 1.59 -23.04 0.87
C VAL A 50 2.00 -23.00 -0.61
N ASP A 51 1.70 -21.90 -1.30
CA ASP A 51 2.00 -21.69 -2.70
C ASP A 51 2.35 -20.22 -2.98
N LEU A 52 2.58 -19.87 -4.25
CA LEU A 52 2.94 -18.50 -4.66
C LEU A 52 1.81 -17.47 -4.52
N TYR A 53 0.56 -17.92 -4.34
CA TYR A 53 -0.60 -17.06 -4.14
C TYR A 53 -0.81 -16.71 -2.65
N ASP A 54 -0.23 -17.52 -1.77
CA ASP A 54 -0.25 -17.36 -0.32
C ASP A 54 0.97 -16.59 0.18
N ALA A 55 0.80 -15.29 0.42
CA ALA A 55 1.86 -14.44 0.92
C ALA A 55 1.71 -14.25 2.43
N VAL A 56 2.68 -14.75 3.20
CA VAL A 56 2.62 -14.82 4.66
C VAL A 56 3.51 -13.74 5.28
N PRO A 57 2.95 -12.73 5.96
CA PRO A 57 3.73 -11.78 6.75
C PRO A 57 4.53 -12.51 7.83
N THR A 58 5.82 -12.23 7.93
CA THR A 58 6.75 -12.92 8.82
C THR A 58 7.70 -11.94 9.48
N LEU A 59 7.92 -12.11 10.78
CA LEU A 59 8.91 -11.37 11.55
C LEU A 59 10.16 -12.22 11.68
N ILE A 60 11.23 -11.82 11.01
CA ILE A 60 12.51 -12.53 11.00
C ILE A 60 13.44 -11.89 12.03
N THR A 61 14.07 -12.73 12.86
CA THR A 61 15.09 -12.31 13.84
C THR A 61 16.40 -13.07 13.67
N ASP A 62 16.37 -14.23 13.04
CA ASP A 62 17.56 -14.97 12.60
C ASP A 62 17.90 -14.58 11.15
N PRO A 63 19.09 -14.00 10.88
CA PRO A 63 19.52 -13.69 9.51
C PRO A 63 19.48 -14.87 8.54
N ALA A 64 19.67 -16.11 9.02
CA ALA A 64 19.66 -17.31 8.18
C ALA A 64 18.29 -17.58 7.54
N ASP A 65 17.20 -17.03 8.11
CA ASP A 65 15.85 -17.21 7.59
C ASP A 65 15.49 -16.23 6.45
N LEU A 66 16.28 -15.18 6.21
CA LEU A 66 15.94 -14.18 5.20
C LEU A 66 16.00 -14.68 3.76
N GLU A 67 16.83 -15.67 3.49
CA GLU A 67 16.88 -16.30 2.16
C GLU A 67 15.53 -16.89 1.76
N LYS A 68 14.71 -17.32 2.73
CA LYS A 68 13.35 -17.87 2.51
C LYS A 68 12.32 -16.80 2.14
N THR A 69 12.70 -15.52 2.19
CA THR A 69 11.83 -14.38 1.87
C THR A 69 12.26 -13.69 0.57
N ALA A 70 13.22 -14.26 -0.16
CA ALA A 70 13.64 -13.77 -1.46
C ALA A 70 12.59 -14.09 -2.54
N GLY A 71 12.53 -13.25 -3.57
CA GLY A 71 11.55 -13.34 -4.66
C GLY A 71 10.38 -12.37 -4.49
N SER A 72 9.56 -12.25 -5.54
CA SER A 72 8.35 -11.44 -5.51
C SER A 72 7.10 -12.29 -5.33
N LEU A 73 6.12 -11.75 -4.62
CA LEU A 73 4.78 -12.35 -4.47
C LEU A 73 3.74 -11.28 -4.83
N HIS A 74 3.18 -11.36 -6.05
CA HIS A 74 2.22 -10.37 -6.53
C HIS A 74 0.78 -10.62 -6.09
N CYS A 75 0.52 -11.72 -5.37
CA CYS A 75 -0.83 -12.14 -5.03
C CYS A 75 -1.27 -11.83 -3.58
N GLY A 76 -0.35 -11.49 -2.67
CA GLY A 76 -0.66 -11.34 -1.25
C GLY A 76 -1.74 -10.32 -0.88
N THR A 77 -2.66 -10.71 0.02
CA THR A 77 -3.66 -9.83 0.64
C THR A 77 -3.14 -9.30 1.97
N LEU A 78 -2.39 -8.20 1.93
CA LEU A 78 -1.73 -7.66 3.12
C LEU A 78 -1.48 -6.16 3.04
N LEU A 79 -1.46 -5.53 4.22
CA LEU A 79 -0.98 -4.18 4.48
C LEU A 79 -0.11 -4.21 5.74
N LEU A 80 1.21 -4.32 5.58
CA LEU A 80 2.15 -4.57 6.67
C LEU A 80 2.07 -3.53 7.82
N PRO A 81 1.91 -2.22 7.56
CA PRO A 81 1.81 -1.21 8.61
C PRO A 81 0.68 -1.49 9.61
N LYS A 82 -0.44 -2.04 9.14
CA LYS A 82 -1.56 -2.37 10.04
C LYS A 82 -1.18 -3.49 11.01
N LEU A 83 -0.38 -4.46 10.56
CA LEU A 83 0.12 -5.55 11.38
C LEU A 83 1.19 -5.08 12.37
N ILE A 84 2.06 -4.16 11.96
CA ILE A 84 3.03 -3.51 12.86
C ILE A 84 2.29 -2.82 14.02
N LYS A 85 1.26 -2.03 13.71
CA LYS A 85 0.42 -1.39 14.74
C LYS A 85 -0.26 -2.41 15.64
N LYS A 86 -0.84 -3.47 15.08
CA LYS A 86 -1.70 -4.42 15.80
C LYS A 86 -0.93 -5.43 16.65
N TYR A 87 0.23 -5.89 16.16
CA TYR A 87 0.94 -7.04 16.72
C TYR A 87 2.38 -6.74 17.15
N LEU A 88 2.98 -5.65 16.68
CA LEU A 88 4.35 -5.25 17.00
C LEU A 88 4.41 -3.93 17.79
N ASP A 89 3.30 -3.60 18.48
CA ASP A 89 3.09 -2.37 19.27
C ASP A 89 3.56 -1.07 18.57
N GLY A 90 3.38 -1.00 17.26
CA GLY A 90 3.78 0.20 16.51
C GLY A 90 5.30 0.47 16.52
N ALA A 91 6.13 -0.55 16.75
CA ALA A 91 7.58 -0.42 16.82
C ALA A 91 8.08 0.58 17.90
N LYS A 92 7.40 0.68 19.06
CA LYS A 92 7.84 1.58 20.14
C LYS A 92 9.18 1.17 20.77
N ASP A 93 9.40 -0.14 20.92
CA ASP A 93 10.53 -0.67 21.71
C ASP A 93 11.57 -1.45 20.89
N LYS A 94 11.34 -1.61 19.58
CA LYS A 94 12.22 -2.40 18.69
C LYS A 94 12.43 -1.68 17.38
N LYS A 95 13.66 -1.72 16.86
CA LYS A 95 14.00 -1.28 15.51
C LYS A 95 13.61 -2.37 14.53
N ILE A 96 12.75 -2.05 13.57
CA ILE A 96 12.20 -3.01 12.61
C ILE A 96 12.54 -2.56 11.18
N GLY A 97 13.25 -3.42 10.45
CA GLY A 97 13.40 -3.31 9.00
C GLY A 97 12.14 -3.79 8.31
N VAL A 98 11.62 -3.05 7.32
CA VAL A 98 10.35 -3.39 6.65
C VAL A 98 10.49 -3.22 5.15
N THR A 99 10.16 -4.28 4.39
CA THR A 99 9.98 -4.16 2.94
C THR A 99 8.59 -3.61 2.64
N VAL A 100 8.49 -2.48 1.95
CA VAL A 100 7.20 -1.78 1.76
C VAL A 100 6.85 -1.60 0.29
N LYS A 101 5.58 -1.78 -0.07
CA LYS A 101 5.03 -1.24 -1.33
C LYS A 101 4.63 0.22 -1.13
N GLY A 102 4.26 0.92 -2.21
CA GLY A 102 3.77 2.30 -2.13
C GLY A 102 2.64 2.50 -1.12
N CYS A 103 1.64 1.61 -1.11
CA CYS A 103 0.53 1.67 -0.15
C CYS A 103 0.93 1.38 1.30
N ASP A 104 1.91 0.49 1.52
CA ASP A 104 2.46 0.23 2.86
C ASP A 104 3.19 1.49 3.35
N ALA A 105 4.06 2.07 2.54
CA ALA A 105 4.81 3.26 2.91
C ALA A 105 3.89 4.46 3.22
N MET A 106 2.84 4.69 2.41
CA MET A 106 1.85 5.73 2.72
C MET A 106 1.12 5.46 4.04
N ALA A 107 0.74 4.20 4.30
CA ALA A 107 0.06 3.82 5.53
C ALA A 107 0.95 3.92 6.78
N MET A 108 2.27 3.68 6.66
CA MET A 108 3.22 3.92 7.77
C MET A 108 3.16 5.37 8.23
N TYR A 109 3.23 6.31 7.28
CA TYR A 109 3.18 7.75 7.57
C TYR A 109 1.83 8.15 8.17
N GLU A 110 0.71 7.69 7.62
CA GLU A 110 -0.61 8.01 8.17
C GLU A 110 -0.81 7.48 9.60
N LEU A 111 -0.29 6.28 9.91
CA LEU A 111 -0.28 5.73 11.26
C LEU A 111 0.67 6.50 12.18
N ALA A 112 1.84 6.93 11.69
CA ALA A 112 2.81 7.70 12.44
C ALA A 112 2.27 9.09 12.86
N LYS A 113 1.58 9.79 11.96
CA LYS A 113 0.88 11.06 12.26
C LYS A 113 -0.12 10.91 13.41
N ARG A 114 -0.70 9.72 13.55
CA ARG A 114 -1.65 9.34 14.61
C ARG A 114 -0.97 8.72 15.83
N LYS A 115 0.36 8.79 15.91
CA LYS A 115 1.20 8.21 16.98
C LYS A 115 0.99 6.71 17.17
N GLN A 116 0.59 6.01 16.11
CA GLN A 116 0.36 4.56 16.12
C GLN A 116 1.59 3.76 15.68
N ILE A 117 2.55 4.40 15.03
CA ILE A 117 3.84 3.83 14.64
C ILE A 117 4.94 4.84 14.98
N ASN A 118 6.02 4.36 15.59
CA ASN A 118 7.22 5.14 15.82
C ASN A 118 8.18 5.01 14.63
N MET A 119 8.25 6.03 13.77
CA MET A 119 9.10 6.01 12.57
C MET A 119 10.60 6.05 12.87
N ASP A 120 11.01 6.49 14.06
CA ASP A 120 12.44 6.51 14.42
C ASP A 120 13.03 5.10 14.50
N ASN A 121 12.17 4.14 14.88
CA ASN A 121 12.47 2.71 14.97
C ASN A 121 12.13 1.92 13.71
N ILE A 122 11.80 2.60 12.60
CA ILE A 122 11.52 1.95 11.33
C ILE A 122 12.66 2.25 10.35
N LEU A 123 13.07 1.22 9.62
CA LEU A 123 13.95 1.31 8.45
C LEU A 123 13.21 0.66 7.28
N MET A 124 12.99 1.39 6.19
CA MET A 124 12.19 0.92 5.05
C MET A 124 13.02 0.72 3.80
N ILE A 125 12.90 -0.45 3.19
CA ILE A 125 13.29 -0.65 1.79
C ILE A 125 12.01 -0.81 1.00
N GLY A 126 11.70 0.20 0.19
CA GLY A 126 10.51 0.20 -0.64
C GLY A 126 10.76 -0.50 -1.97
N VAL A 127 9.79 -1.25 -2.49
CA VAL A 127 9.87 -1.91 -3.80
C VAL A 127 8.95 -1.24 -4.82
N ASN A 128 9.43 -1.04 -6.05
CA ASN A 128 8.59 -0.50 -7.12
C ASN A 128 7.41 -1.44 -7.42
N CYS A 129 6.20 -0.90 -7.55
CA CYS A 129 4.99 -1.71 -7.64
C CYS A 129 4.10 -1.24 -8.78
N GLY A 130 3.89 -2.12 -9.78
CA GLY A 130 2.92 -1.91 -10.86
C GLY A 130 1.46 -2.15 -10.41
N GLY A 131 1.29 -2.90 -9.33
CA GLY A 131 0.03 -3.36 -8.75
C GLY A 131 0.09 -4.85 -8.45
N SER A 132 -0.88 -5.35 -7.69
CA SER A 132 -0.95 -6.75 -7.25
C SER A 132 -2.28 -7.37 -7.66
N VAL A 133 -2.37 -8.70 -7.69
CA VAL A 133 -3.55 -9.48 -8.12
C VAL A 133 -4.17 -10.19 -6.91
N ASN A 134 -5.50 -10.29 -6.85
CA ASN A 134 -6.14 -11.06 -5.76
C ASN A 134 -5.81 -12.56 -5.91
N PRO A 135 -5.53 -13.32 -4.82
CA PRO A 135 -5.16 -14.73 -4.93
C PRO A 135 -6.19 -15.59 -5.67
N GLY A 136 -7.49 -15.41 -5.37
CA GLY A 136 -8.56 -16.17 -6.02
C GLY A 136 -8.64 -15.85 -7.52
N VAL A 137 -8.60 -14.56 -7.84
CA VAL A 137 -8.58 -14.09 -9.25
C VAL A 137 -7.33 -14.58 -9.99
N ALA A 138 -6.17 -14.62 -9.34
CA ALA A 138 -4.93 -15.10 -9.95
C ALA A 138 -5.01 -16.59 -10.31
N ARG A 139 -5.55 -17.42 -9.41
CA ARG A 139 -5.74 -18.86 -9.67
C ARG A 139 -6.73 -19.09 -10.81
N GLU A 140 -7.88 -18.42 -10.77
CA GLU A 140 -8.88 -18.50 -11.82
C GLU A 140 -8.33 -18.02 -13.17
N MET A 141 -7.57 -16.93 -13.17
CA MET A 141 -6.88 -16.40 -14.34
C MET A 141 -5.91 -17.43 -14.93
N ILE A 142 -5.12 -18.10 -14.12
CA ILE A 142 -4.13 -19.09 -14.58
C ILE A 142 -4.82 -20.31 -15.18
N GLU A 143 -5.84 -20.84 -14.53
CA GLU A 143 -6.63 -21.95 -15.08
C GLU A 143 -7.28 -21.56 -16.43
N LYS A 144 -8.00 -20.43 -16.48
CA LYS A 144 -8.84 -20.08 -17.62
C LYS A 144 -8.08 -19.44 -18.79
N LYS A 145 -7.05 -18.65 -18.53
CA LYS A 145 -6.30 -17.89 -19.55
C LYS A 145 -4.99 -18.56 -19.93
N TYR A 146 -4.34 -19.21 -18.96
CA TYR A 146 -3.09 -19.88 -19.22
C TYR A 146 -3.31 -21.35 -19.58
N GLY A 147 -4.40 -21.97 -19.13
CA GLY A 147 -4.68 -23.40 -19.37
C GLY A 147 -3.75 -24.29 -18.56
N VAL A 148 -3.31 -23.80 -17.39
CA VAL A 148 -2.34 -24.44 -16.50
C VAL A 148 -3.01 -24.61 -15.13
N ASP A 149 -2.78 -25.72 -14.43
CA ASP A 149 -3.19 -25.85 -13.04
C ASP A 149 -2.40 -24.83 -12.20
N PRO A 150 -3.05 -23.92 -11.45
CA PRO A 150 -2.35 -22.96 -10.60
C PRO A 150 -1.33 -23.60 -9.64
N ASN A 151 -1.51 -24.86 -9.25
CA ASN A 151 -0.58 -25.57 -8.37
C ASN A 151 0.74 -25.97 -9.07
N ASP A 152 0.77 -26.01 -10.41
CA ASP A 152 1.96 -26.38 -11.19
C ASP A 152 2.86 -25.17 -11.50
N VAL A 153 2.38 -23.96 -11.19
CA VAL A 153 3.16 -22.73 -11.37
C VAL A 153 4.13 -22.59 -10.20
N HIS A 154 5.41 -22.39 -10.50
CA HIS A 154 6.44 -22.23 -9.47
C HIS A 154 7.01 -20.81 -9.39
N LYS A 155 6.81 -19.99 -10.42
CA LYS A 155 7.20 -18.57 -10.43
C LYS A 155 6.23 -17.74 -11.26
N GLU A 156 6.03 -16.48 -10.85
CA GLU A 156 5.31 -15.47 -11.62
C GLU A 156 6.11 -14.17 -11.64
N GLU A 157 6.04 -13.46 -12.76
CA GLU A 157 6.71 -12.19 -12.96
C GLU A 157 5.82 -11.24 -13.76
N ILE A 158 5.87 -9.94 -13.42
CA ILE A 158 5.29 -8.89 -14.24
C ILE A 158 6.44 -8.11 -14.90
N ASP A 159 6.75 -8.46 -16.14
CA ASP A 159 7.74 -7.76 -16.96
C ASP A 159 7.14 -7.25 -18.28
N LYS A 160 7.59 -6.08 -18.73
CA LYS A 160 7.20 -5.44 -20.00
C LYS A 160 5.69 -5.39 -20.27
N GLY A 161 4.88 -5.30 -19.20
CA GLY A 161 3.41 -5.22 -19.30
C GLY A 161 2.73 -6.57 -19.54
N GLN A 162 3.44 -7.68 -19.37
CA GLN A 162 2.89 -9.04 -19.40
C GLN A 162 2.89 -9.62 -17.99
N PHE A 163 1.87 -10.41 -17.68
CA PHE A 163 1.88 -11.31 -16.54
C PHE A 163 2.42 -12.66 -17.03
N ILE A 164 3.58 -13.05 -16.55
CA ILE A 164 4.34 -14.21 -16.99
C ILE A 164 4.29 -15.27 -15.89
N ILE A 165 4.01 -16.51 -16.27
CA ILE A 165 4.11 -17.67 -15.39
C ILE A 165 5.20 -18.60 -15.88
N GLU A 166 5.90 -19.26 -14.95
CA GLU A 166 6.82 -20.36 -15.21
C GLU A 166 6.31 -21.64 -14.52
N TYR A 167 6.29 -22.72 -15.29
CA TYR A 167 5.80 -24.05 -14.90
C TYR A 167 6.64 -25.13 -15.62
N GLU A 168 6.48 -26.41 -15.29
CA GLU A 168 7.31 -27.48 -15.88
C GLU A 168 7.26 -27.53 -17.42
N GLY A 169 6.14 -27.11 -18.02
CA GLY A 169 5.94 -27.04 -19.46
C GLY A 169 6.52 -25.79 -20.14
N GLY A 170 7.22 -24.92 -19.42
CA GLY A 170 7.88 -23.72 -19.94
C GLY A 170 7.36 -22.42 -19.31
N HIS A 171 7.39 -21.33 -20.08
CA HIS A 171 6.87 -20.04 -19.66
C HIS A 171 5.78 -19.54 -20.60
N LYS A 172 4.78 -18.83 -20.06
CA LYS A 172 3.71 -18.22 -20.84
C LYS A 172 3.42 -16.82 -20.31
N GLY A 173 3.29 -15.85 -21.21
CA GLY A 173 2.97 -14.46 -20.89
C GLY A 173 1.71 -13.99 -21.61
N ILE A 174 0.83 -13.29 -20.89
CA ILE A 174 -0.35 -12.60 -21.45
C ILE A 174 -0.26 -11.13 -21.06
N THR A 175 -0.71 -10.22 -21.92
CA THR A 175 -0.65 -8.79 -21.61
C THR A 175 -1.57 -8.44 -20.45
N VAL A 176 -1.11 -7.60 -19.53
CA VAL A 176 -1.89 -7.20 -18.35
C VAL A 176 -3.15 -6.45 -18.75
N ASP A 177 -3.11 -5.64 -19.81
CA ASP A 177 -4.28 -4.89 -20.28
C ASP A 177 -5.40 -5.82 -20.77
N GLU A 178 -5.06 -6.87 -21.53
CA GLU A 178 -6.03 -7.90 -21.97
C GLU A 178 -6.66 -8.61 -20.78
N LEU A 179 -5.85 -9.03 -19.79
CA LEU A 179 -6.34 -9.63 -18.56
C LEU A 179 -7.30 -8.68 -17.82
N GLU A 180 -6.96 -7.40 -17.74
CA GLU A 180 -7.77 -6.38 -17.05
C GLU A 180 -9.11 -6.08 -17.72
N GLU A 181 -9.16 -6.12 -19.05
CA GLU A 181 -10.39 -5.96 -19.85
C GLU A 181 -11.36 -7.12 -19.64
N GLU A 182 -10.82 -8.32 -19.44
CA GLU A 182 -11.59 -9.54 -19.19
C GLU A 182 -11.94 -9.76 -17.71
N GLY A 183 -11.65 -8.78 -16.85
CA GLY A 183 -11.96 -8.85 -15.40
C GLY A 183 -10.92 -9.56 -14.55
N TYR A 184 -9.81 -10.03 -15.15
CA TYR A 184 -8.65 -10.58 -14.46
C TYR A 184 -7.60 -9.47 -14.17
N GLY A 185 -6.43 -9.86 -13.68
CA GLY A 185 -5.31 -8.95 -13.49
C GLY A 185 -5.36 -8.13 -12.20
N ARG A 186 -4.82 -6.91 -12.22
CA ARG A 186 -4.54 -6.16 -10.98
C ARG A 186 -5.82 -5.80 -10.23
N ARG A 187 -5.73 -5.75 -8.89
CA ARG A 187 -6.78 -5.22 -8.00
C ARG A 187 -7.23 -3.84 -8.47
N THR A 188 -8.53 -3.57 -8.39
CA THR A 188 -9.15 -2.33 -8.88
C THR A 188 -8.47 -1.07 -8.32
N ASN A 189 -8.14 -1.07 -7.03
CA ASN A 189 -7.44 0.04 -6.37
C ASN A 189 -6.01 0.24 -6.88
N CYS A 190 -5.31 -0.86 -7.21
CA CYS A 190 -3.95 -0.82 -7.75
C CYS A 190 -3.91 -0.17 -9.13
N ARG A 191 -4.95 -0.38 -9.95
CA ARG A 191 -5.08 0.25 -11.29
C ARG A 191 -5.09 1.78 -11.20
N ARG A 192 -5.66 2.34 -10.13
CA ARG A 192 -5.76 3.80 -9.86
C ARG A 192 -4.62 4.37 -9.00
N CYS A 193 -3.68 3.54 -8.55
CA CYS A 193 -2.62 3.95 -7.63
C CYS A 193 -1.57 4.83 -8.33
N LYS A 194 -1.11 5.90 -7.66
CA LYS A 194 -0.01 6.77 -8.12
C LYS A 194 1.30 6.61 -7.36
N ALA A 195 1.33 5.84 -6.27
CA ALA A 195 2.54 5.56 -5.51
C ALA A 195 3.27 4.33 -6.10
N LYS A 196 3.99 4.52 -7.22
CA LYS A 196 4.67 3.44 -7.96
C LYS A 196 6.07 3.16 -7.44
N VAL A 197 6.86 4.20 -7.24
CA VAL A 197 8.17 4.14 -6.58
C VAL A 197 8.05 4.75 -5.18
N PRO A 198 8.17 3.98 -4.10
CA PRO A 198 7.98 4.45 -2.73
C PRO A 198 9.17 5.28 -2.22
N ARG A 199 9.34 6.52 -2.73
CA ARG A 199 10.45 7.42 -2.35
C ARG A 199 10.39 7.97 -0.92
N GLN A 200 9.30 7.69 -0.19
CA GLN A 200 9.21 7.92 1.25
C GLN A 200 9.86 6.80 2.09
N ALA A 201 10.32 5.71 1.46
CA ALA A 201 11.19 4.73 2.11
C ALA A 201 12.62 5.27 2.26
N ASP A 202 13.50 4.56 2.96
CA ASP A 202 14.91 4.93 3.07
C ASP A 202 15.69 4.58 1.80
N LEU A 203 15.33 3.46 1.17
CA LEU A 203 15.78 3.05 -0.17
C LEU A 203 14.57 2.69 -1.02
N ALA A 204 14.52 3.12 -2.28
CA ALA A 204 13.51 2.68 -3.23
C ALA A 204 14.14 1.76 -4.28
N ALA A 205 13.82 0.47 -4.20
CA ALA A 205 14.41 -0.63 -4.94
C ALA A 205 13.48 -1.22 -6.01
N GLY A 206 14.04 -1.91 -7.00
CA GLY A 206 13.30 -2.81 -7.88
C GLY A 206 13.98 -3.03 -9.24
N ASN A 207 13.25 -3.61 -10.19
CA ASN A 207 13.78 -3.98 -11.51
C ASN A 207 13.74 -2.84 -12.54
N TRP A 208 12.91 -1.81 -12.35
CA TRP A 208 12.73 -0.77 -13.37
C TRP A 208 14.01 0.06 -13.58
N GLY A 209 14.50 0.03 -14.82
CA GLY A 209 15.70 0.75 -15.24
C GLY A 209 16.98 -0.06 -15.21
N VAL A 210 16.96 -1.32 -14.76
CA VAL A 210 18.11 -2.22 -14.88
C VAL A 210 18.16 -2.77 -16.31
N ILE A 211 19.25 -2.50 -17.04
CA ILE A 211 19.37 -2.88 -18.45
C ILE A 211 20.71 -3.58 -18.74
N GLY A 212 20.88 -4.04 -19.98
CA GLY A 212 22.12 -4.64 -20.45
C GLY A 212 22.40 -6.01 -19.80
N ASP A 213 23.66 -6.27 -19.52
CA ASP A 213 24.16 -7.50 -18.89
C ASP A 213 23.69 -7.67 -17.44
N LYS A 214 23.23 -6.57 -16.81
CA LYS A 214 22.72 -6.53 -15.44
C LYS A 214 21.21 -6.75 -15.34
N ALA A 215 20.46 -6.77 -16.46
CA ALA A 215 19.02 -7.04 -16.45
C ALA A 215 18.73 -8.38 -15.77
N GLY A 216 17.84 -8.38 -14.78
CA GLY A 216 17.54 -9.54 -13.92
C GLY A 216 18.62 -9.90 -12.89
N LYS A 217 19.83 -9.32 -12.97
CA LYS A 217 20.98 -9.66 -12.11
C LYS A 217 21.36 -8.55 -11.13
N ALA A 218 20.77 -7.37 -11.27
CA ALA A 218 20.95 -6.25 -10.36
C ALA A 218 19.58 -5.67 -9.96
N THR A 219 19.59 -4.93 -8.86
CA THR A 219 18.44 -4.15 -8.38
C THR A 219 18.76 -2.67 -8.58
N PHE A 220 17.84 -1.94 -9.21
CA PHE A 220 17.90 -0.49 -9.24
C PHE A 220 17.55 0.05 -7.86
N VAL A 221 18.39 0.88 -7.26
CA VAL A 221 18.18 1.48 -5.94
C VAL A 221 18.30 3.00 -6.03
N GLU A 222 17.26 3.71 -5.61
CA GLU A 222 17.32 5.15 -5.29
C GLU A 222 17.56 5.30 -3.79
N VAL A 223 18.56 6.10 -3.42
CA VAL A 223 18.87 6.39 -2.02
C VAL A 223 18.03 7.58 -1.55
N CYS A 224 17.02 7.33 -0.72
CA CYS A 224 16.00 8.32 -0.39
C CYS A 224 16.22 9.01 0.98
N SER A 225 17.04 8.41 1.85
CA SER A 225 17.41 8.98 3.16
C SER A 225 18.88 8.74 3.52
N GLU A 226 19.37 9.45 4.54
CA GLU A 226 20.70 9.21 5.10
C GLU A 226 20.80 7.80 5.72
N LYS A 227 19.75 7.32 6.41
CA LYS A 227 19.69 5.95 6.93
C LYS A 227 19.88 4.91 5.83
N GLY A 228 19.25 5.13 4.67
CA GLY A 228 19.40 4.28 3.49
C GLY A 228 20.82 4.31 2.93
N ALA A 229 21.42 5.50 2.82
CA ALA A 229 22.80 5.67 2.38
C ALA A 229 23.79 4.94 3.30
N GLU A 230 23.63 5.10 4.61
CA GLU A 230 24.45 4.45 5.64
C GLU A 230 24.37 2.92 5.54
N LEU A 231 23.17 2.37 5.44
CA LEU A 231 22.97 0.92 5.29
C LEU A 231 23.69 0.37 4.05
N LEU A 232 23.48 1.02 2.89
CA LEU A 232 24.04 0.56 1.63
C LEU A 232 25.57 0.68 1.60
N ASN A 233 26.13 1.78 2.12
CA ASN A 233 27.57 1.97 2.25
C ASN A 233 28.20 0.96 3.21
N ALA A 234 27.56 0.68 4.34
CA ALA A 234 28.05 -0.30 5.31
C ALA A 234 28.08 -1.71 4.71
N ALA A 235 27.02 -2.11 4.01
CA ALA A 235 26.96 -3.40 3.30
C ALA A 235 28.01 -3.50 2.18
N GLN A 236 28.23 -2.42 1.43
CA GLN A 236 29.27 -2.36 0.40
C GLN A 236 30.66 -2.50 1.01
N LYS A 237 30.95 -1.75 2.09
CA LYS A 237 32.25 -1.81 2.78
C LYS A 237 32.54 -3.18 3.39
N ALA A 238 31.50 -3.87 3.86
CA ALA A 238 31.60 -5.24 4.37
C ALA A 238 31.78 -6.29 3.25
N GLY A 239 31.71 -5.91 1.98
CA GLY A 239 31.90 -6.82 0.85
C GLY A 239 30.72 -7.75 0.58
N VAL A 240 29.56 -7.55 1.23
CA VAL A 240 28.35 -8.37 1.02
C VAL A 240 27.43 -7.83 -0.08
N MET A 241 27.71 -6.61 -0.55
CA MET A 241 26.94 -5.91 -1.58
C MET A 241 27.87 -5.26 -2.60
N ASN A 242 27.62 -5.51 -3.89
CA ASN A 242 28.21 -4.68 -4.93
C ASN A 242 27.30 -3.51 -5.22
N VAL A 243 27.90 -2.35 -5.48
CA VAL A 243 27.19 -1.13 -5.81
C VAL A 243 27.95 -0.41 -6.92
N GLN A 244 27.25 -0.02 -7.97
CA GLN A 244 27.77 0.83 -9.04
C GLN A 244 26.75 1.91 -9.38
N ALA A 245 27.21 3.05 -9.92
CA ALA A 245 26.31 4.08 -10.42
C ALA A 245 25.35 3.50 -11.48
N ALA A 246 24.06 3.86 -11.41
CA ALA A 246 23.11 3.52 -12.45
C ALA A 246 23.47 4.28 -13.73
N GLU A 247 23.42 3.61 -14.88
CA GLU A 247 23.77 4.27 -16.12
C GLU A 247 22.68 5.29 -16.54
N PRO A 248 23.03 6.39 -17.24
CA PRO A 248 22.07 7.42 -17.63
C PRO A 248 20.86 6.89 -18.40
N LYS A 249 21.08 5.89 -19.27
CA LYS A 249 20.01 5.24 -20.04
C LYS A 249 19.06 4.44 -19.14
N GLY A 250 19.57 3.77 -18.11
CA GLY A 250 18.76 3.04 -17.13
C GLY A 250 17.90 3.97 -16.29
N ILE A 251 18.47 5.10 -15.84
CA ILE A 251 17.74 6.17 -15.13
C ILE A 251 16.59 6.71 -16.01
N ALA A 252 16.86 7.02 -17.28
CA ALA A 252 15.84 7.49 -18.21
C ALA A 252 14.72 6.45 -18.45
N ILE A 253 15.07 5.16 -18.57
CA ILE A 253 14.10 4.06 -18.73
C ILE A 253 13.24 3.92 -17.48
N ARG A 254 13.83 3.99 -16.28
CA ARG A 254 13.08 3.95 -15.03
C ARG A 254 12.02 5.05 -14.98
N GLY A 255 12.41 6.29 -15.28
CA GLY A 255 11.48 7.43 -15.34
C GLY A 255 10.39 7.24 -16.40
N LYS A 256 10.72 6.66 -17.56
CA LYS A 256 9.73 6.34 -18.61
C LYS A 256 8.73 5.28 -18.17
N ILE A 257 9.18 4.21 -17.51
CA ILE A 257 8.30 3.15 -17.00
C ILE A 257 7.38 3.70 -15.91
N GLU A 258 7.92 4.44 -14.94
CA GLU A 258 7.12 5.09 -13.91
C GLU A 258 6.09 6.05 -14.52
N GLY A 259 6.50 6.90 -15.47
CA GLY A 259 5.60 7.81 -16.18
C GLY A 259 4.48 7.09 -16.94
N ALA A 260 4.76 5.95 -17.57
CA ALA A 260 3.74 5.12 -18.20
C ALA A 260 2.75 4.55 -17.17
N MET A 261 3.24 4.08 -16.03
CA MET A 261 2.41 3.56 -14.94
C MET A 261 1.54 4.64 -14.28
N LEU A 262 2.03 5.88 -14.20
CA LEU A 262 1.26 7.03 -13.72
C LEU A 262 0.14 7.41 -14.71
N LYS A 263 0.44 7.47 -16.01
CA LYS A 263 -0.57 7.72 -17.06
C LYS A 263 -1.65 6.64 -17.08
N LEU A 264 -1.28 5.38 -16.85
CA LEU A 264 -2.25 4.30 -16.71
C LEU A 264 -3.12 4.49 -15.46
N GLY A 265 -2.52 4.93 -14.35
CA GLY A 265 -3.23 5.36 -13.15
C GLY A 265 -4.24 6.47 -13.41
N ASP A 266 -3.86 7.48 -14.18
CA ASP A 266 -4.74 8.58 -14.59
C ASP A 266 -5.91 8.10 -15.46
N LYS A 267 -5.64 7.23 -16.45
CA LYS A 267 -6.68 6.61 -17.30
C LYS A 267 -7.72 5.88 -16.44
N TRP A 268 -7.29 5.08 -15.48
CA TRP A 268 -8.19 4.34 -14.59
C TRP A 268 -8.92 5.24 -13.60
N ARG A 269 -8.27 6.28 -13.06
CA ARG A 269 -8.96 7.28 -12.23
C ARG A 269 -10.06 7.99 -13.02
N ALA A 270 -9.76 8.44 -14.25
CA ALA A 270 -10.75 9.08 -15.11
C ALA A 270 -11.95 8.16 -15.42
N LYS A 271 -11.67 6.89 -15.76
CA LYS A 271 -12.70 5.88 -16.01
C LYS A 271 -13.55 5.62 -14.76
N ASP A 272 -12.91 5.25 -13.65
CA ASP A 272 -13.63 4.76 -12.46
C ASP A 272 -14.34 5.89 -11.72
N PHE A 273 -13.71 7.07 -11.58
CA PHE A 273 -14.35 8.22 -10.95
C PHE A 273 -15.41 8.85 -11.86
N GLY A 274 -15.19 8.86 -13.17
CA GLY A 274 -16.22 9.27 -14.14
C GLY A 274 -17.45 8.38 -14.06
N ASN A 275 -17.25 7.06 -13.98
CA ASN A 275 -18.34 6.08 -13.83
C ASN A 275 -19.10 6.20 -12.49
N LEU A 276 -18.50 6.79 -11.45
CA LEU A 276 -19.22 7.12 -10.22
C LEU A 276 -20.20 8.28 -10.39
N GLY A 277 -20.04 9.14 -11.40
CA GLY A 277 -20.81 10.37 -11.52
C GLY A 277 -20.46 11.40 -10.44
N THR A 278 -21.30 12.43 -10.31
CA THR A 278 -21.08 13.55 -9.37
C THR A 278 -22.33 13.83 -8.53
N GLY A 279 -22.16 14.57 -7.43
CA GLY A 279 -23.25 15.03 -6.56
C GLY A 279 -24.23 13.92 -6.17
N LYS A 280 -25.52 14.13 -6.50
CA LYS A 280 -26.60 13.18 -6.18
C LYS A 280 -26.42 11.83 -6.88
N GLU A 281 -26.00 11.79 -8.14
CA GLU A 281 -25.82 10.53 -8.89
C GLU A 281 -24.79 9.63 -8.21
N ARG A 282 -23.68 10.23 -7.76
CA ARG A 282 -22.66 9.51 -7.01
C ARG A 282 -23.20 9.00 -5.68
N LEU A 283 -23.91 9.85 -4.93
CA LEU A 283 -24.50 9.47 -3.66
C LEU A 283 -25.48 8.30 -3.83
N ASP A 284 -26.33 8.33 -4.86
CA ASP A 284 -27.29 7.28 -5.16
C ASP A 284 -26.58 5.94 -5.46
N LYS A 285 -25.47 5.95 -6.22
CA LYS A 285 -24.64 4.75 -6.46
C LYS A 285 -24.01 4.22 -5.18
N ILE A 286 -23.46 5.10 -4.34
CA ILE A 286 -22.87 4.71 -3.04
C ILE A 286 -23.95 4.10 -2.14
N LEU A 287 -25.12 4.73 -2.03
CA LEU A 287 -26.26 4.22 -1.25
C LEU A 287 -26.70 2.85 -1.75
N LYS A 288 -26.83 2.68 -3.07
CA LYS A 288 -27.19 1.41 -3.69
C LYS A 288 -26.19 0.31 -3.34
N GLU A 289 -24.90 0.51 -3.56
CA GLU A 289 -23.88 -0.51 -3.28
C GLU A 289 -23.75 -0.79 -1.78
N THR A 290 -23.77 0.24 -0.95
CA THR A 290 -23.61 0.08 0.51
C THR A 290 -24.84 -0.51 1.20
N SER A 291 -26.03 -0.48 0.57
CA SER A 291 -27.23 -1.16 1.07
C SER A 291 -27.07 -2.68 1.23
N ARG A 292 -26.07 -3.27 0.55
CA ARG A 292 -25.71 -4.70 0.67
C ARG A 292 -24.89 -4.99 1.93
N CYS A 293 -24.47 -3.99 2.69
CA CYS A 293 -23.55 -4.16 3.81
C CYS A 293 -24.16 -4.96 4.96
N ILE A 294 -23.47 -6.04 5.34
CA ILE A 294 -23.83 -6.93 6.45
C ILE A 294 -23.19 -6.52 7.80
N LYS A 295 -22.59 -5.32 7.88
CA LYS A 295 -22.00 -4.77 9.12
C LYS A 295 -21.00 -5.72 9.80
N CYS A 296 -20.16 -6.41 9.02
CA CYS A 296 -19.15 -7.35 9.56
C CYS A 296 -17.88 -6.69 10.12
N TYR A 297 -17.75 -5.35 9.99
CA TYR A 297 -16.62 -4.52 10.47
C TYR A 297 -15.23 -4.82 9.88
N GLN A 298 -15.11 -5.78 8.96
CA GLN A 298 -13.82 -6.14 8.36
C GLN A 298 -13.17 -4.92 7.66
N CYS A 299 -13.98 -4.10 6.97
CA CYS A 299 -13.51 -2.89 6.29
C CYS A 299 -12.97 -1.79 7.24
N ILE A 300 -13.32 -1.87 8.53
CA ILE A 300 -12.80 -1.01 9.60
C ILE A 300 -11.57 -1.66 10.23
N ASP A 301 -11.62 -2.96 10.56
CA ASP A 301 -10.48 -3.66 11.18
C ASP A 301 -9.24 -3.61 10.29
N GLN A 302 -9.38 -3.76 8.97
CA GLN A 302 -8.25 -3.76 8.03
C GLN A 302 -7.77 -2.36 7.61
N CYS A 303 -8.50 -1.30 7.96
CA CYS A 303 -8.10 0.06 7.56
C CYS A 303 -6.95 0.58 8.44
N PRO A 304 -5.87 1.14 7.86
CA PRO A 304 -4.79 1.75 8.65
C PRO A 304 -5.23 3.06 9.32
N ILE A 305 -6.24 3.74 8.78
CA ILE A 305 -6.76 5.00 9.31
C ILE A 305 -7.72 4.78 10.48
N CYS A 306 -8.35 3.60 10.56
CA CYS A 306 -9.20 3.23 11.69
C CYS A 306 -8.34 2.66 12.84
N TYR A 307 -8.01 3.52 13.81
CA TYR A 307 -7.23 3.16 15.00
C TYR A 307 -7.95 3.44 16.32
N CYS A 308 -9.13 4.07 16.28
CA CYS A 308 -9.86 4.48 17.47
C CYS A 308 -10.15 3.30 18.42
N VAL A 309 -9.95 3.51 19.72
CA VAL A 309 -10.35 2.56 20.76
C VAL A 309 -11.88 2.50 20.84
N GLU A 310 -12.52 3.67 20.83
CA GLU A 310 -13.96 3.83 20.75
C GLU A 310 -14.37 4.29 19.36
N CYS A 311 -15.16 3.48 18.66
CA CYS A 311 -15.57 3.77 17.29
C CYS A 311 -17.00 4.32 17.25
N SER A 312 -17.21 5.48 16.63
CA SER A 312 -18.54 6.09 16.46
C SER A 312 -19.53 5.17 15.74
N THR A 313 -19.07 4.28 14.87
CA THR A 313 -19.94 3.29 14.19
C THR A 313 -20.42 2.15 15.10
N LYS A 314 -19.95 2.09 16.34
CA LYS A 314 -20.40 1.16 17.39
C LYS A 314 -21.24 1.83 18.47
N LYS A 315 -21.44 3.15 18.41
CA LYS A 315 -22.28 3.90 19.36
C LYS A 315 -23.77 3.68 19.03
N PRO A 316 -24.57 3.09 19.93
CA PRO A 316 -25.97 2.74 19.64
C PRO A 316 -26.84 3.93 19.22
N GLU A 317 -26.55 5.12 19.74
CA GLU A 317 -27.24 6.38 19.42
C GLU A 317 -26.96 6.90 18.00
N LEU A 318 -25.87 6.47 17.37
CA LEU A 318 -25.51 6.83 15.99
C LEU A 318 -25.85 5.71 15.00
N VAL A 319 -25.60 4.46 15.40
CA VAL A 319 -25.82 3.27 14.57
C VAL A 319 -26.51 2.21 15.41
N ALA A 320 -27.78 1.97 15.10
CA ALA A 320 -28.59 0.98 15.81
C ALA A 320 -27.96 -0.43 15.78
N PRO A 321 -27.74 -1.05 16.96
CA PRO A 321 -27.31 -2.44 17.04
C PRO A 321 -28.36 -3.39 16.45
N GLY A 322 -27.93 -4.54 15.91
CA GLY A 322 -28.85 -5.57 15.39
C GLY A 322 -29.60 -5.26 14.09
N VAL A 323 -29.55 -4.02 13.57
CA VAL A 323 -30.25 -3.65 12.33
C VAL A 323 -29.42 -3.96 11.07
N LEU A 324 -30.05 -4.63 10.10
CA LEU A 324 -29.59 -4.85 8.72
C LEU A 324 -30.77 -4.68 7.72
N PRO A 325 -30.53 -4.19 6.48
CA PRO A 325 -29.29 -3.59 6.01
C PRO A 325 -28.91 -2.37 6.85
N VAL A 326 -27.61 -2.12 6.99
CA VAL A 326 -27.15 -1.09 7.93
C VAL A 326 -27.65 0.30 7.49
N PRO A 327 -28.15 1.15 8.40
CA PRO A 327 -28.46 2.54 8.06
C PRO A 327 -27.24 3.24 7.47
N PHE A 328 -27.46 4.10 6.47
CA PHE A 328 -26.36 4.78 5.76
C PHE A 328 -25.44 5.58 6.69
N MET A 329 -25.93 5.97 7.87
CA MET A 329 -25.14 6.62 8.92
C MET A 329 -23.84 5.85 9.25
N PHE A 330 -23.84 4.52 9.24
CA PHE A 330 -22.62 3.73 9.42
C PHE A 330 -21.54 4.06 8.38
N HIS A 331 -21.96 4.11 7.11
CA HIS A 331 -21.07 4.42 6.00
C HIS A 331 -20.67 5.89 5.99
N LEU A 332 -21.62 6.80 6.25
CA LEU A 332 -21.37 8.24 6.32
C LEU A 332 -20.31 8.60 7.38
N ILE A 333 -20.45 8.08 8.60
CA ILE A 333 -19.46 8.27 9.67
C ILE A 333 -18.08 7.79 9.20
N ARG A 334 -18.02 6.58 8.62
CA ARG A 334 -16.76 6.01 8.16
C ARG A 334 -16.15 6.83 7.02
N PHE A 335 -16.95 7.26 6.05
CA PHE A 335 -16.51 8.12 4.94
C PHE A 335 -15.91 9.41 5.50
N ALA A 336 -16.64 10.10 6.38
CA ALA A 336 -16.19 11.36 6.99
C ALA A 336 -14.87 11.22 7.75
N HIS A 337 -14.69 10.14 8.53
CA HIS A 337 -13.51 9.97 9.38
C HIS A 337 -12.22 9.64 8.62
N ILE A 338 -12.31 9.13 7.39
CA ILE A 338 -11.12 8.70 6.62
C ILE A 338 -10.95 9.43 5.30
N ALA A 339 -11.88 10.34 4.96
CA ALA A 339 -11.95 10.98 3.65
C ALA A 339 -10.63 11.63 3.24
N ASP A 340 -9.98 12.39 4.13
CA ASP A 340 -8.75 13.13 3.82
C ASP A 340 -7.48 12.26 3.84
N SER A 341 -7.56 11.03 4.36
CA SER A 341 -6.39 10.21 4.71
C SER A 341 -6.37 8.85 4.03
N CYS A 342 -7.33 8.56 3.14
CA CYS A 342 -7.38 7.27 2.45
C CYS A 342 -6.15 7.09 1.54
N VAL A 343 -5.32 6.09 1.82
CA VAL A 343 -4.13 5.76 1.00
C VAL A 343 -4.42 4.81 -0.17
N ASN A 344 -5.71 4.56 -0.48
CA ASN A 344 -6.16 3.66 -1.56
C ASN A 344 -5.52 2.24 -1.53
N CYS A 345 -5.26 1.69 -0.33
CA CYS A 345 -4.63 0.38 -0.17
C CYS A 345 -5.49 -0.82 -0.60
N GLY A 346 -6.80 -0.63 -0.80
CA GLY A 346 -7.70 -1.67 -1.31
C GLY A 346 -8.17 -2.69 -0.29
N GLN A 347 -7.52 -2.80 0.88
CA GLN A 347 -7.82 -3.85 1.85
C GLN A 347 -9.29 -3.90 2.21
N CYS A 348 -9.95 -2.75 2.43
CA CYS A 348 -11.36 -2.70 2.80
C CYS A 348 -12.36 -3.18 1.73
N GLU A 349 -11.95 -3.22 0.46
CA GLU A 349 -12.73 -3.74 -0.66
C GLU A 349 -12.48 -5.24 -0.82
N GLU A 350 -11.21 -5.65 -0.79
CA GLU A 350 -10.79 -7.04 -0.98
C GLU A 350 -11.39 -8.02 0.02
N ILE A 351 -11.47 -7.63 1.29
CA ILE A 351 -12.02 -8.43 2.39
C ILE A 351 -13.54 -8.25 2.58
N CYS A 352 -14.21 -7.50 1.69
CA CYS A 352 -15.64 -7.29 1.81
C CYS A 352 -16.39 -8.51 1.24
N PRO A 353 -17.12 -9.30 2.06
CA PRO A 353 -17.83 -10.48 1.56
C PRO A 353 -19.01 -10.13 0.64
N MET A 354 -19.38 -8.85 0.59
CA MET A 354 -20.45 -8.32 -0.25
C MET A 354 -19.91 -7.59 -1.49
N GLU A 355 -18.60 -7.65 -1.73
CA GLU A 355 -17.93 -7.03 -2.89
C GLU A 355 -18.25 -5.53 -3.06
N ILE A 356 -18.45 -4.83 -1.94
CA ILE A 356 -18.70 -3.38 -1.97
C ILE A 356 -17.38 -2.70 -2.35
N PRO A 357 -17.36 -1.81 -3.37
CA PRO A 357 -16.15 -1.15 -3.85
C PRO A 357 -15.71 -0.01 -2.92
N ASN A 358 -15.42 -0.37 -1.66
CA ASN A 358 -15.09 0.55 -0.58
C ASN A 358 -13.87 1.41 -0.93
N SER A 359 -12.87 0.85 -1.61
CA SER A 359 -11.65 1.59 -1.93
C SER A 359 -11.94 2.66 -2.97
N LEU A 360 -12.79 2.38 -3.95
CA LEU A 360 -13.21 3.32 -4.99
C LEU A 360 -13.92 4.53 -4.37
N PHE A 361 -14.92 4.30 -3.51
CA PHE A 361 -15.67 5.38 -2.87
C PHE A 361 -14.79 6.26 -1.99
N MET A 362 -13.91 5.66 -1.20
CA MET A 362 -13.02 6.38 -0.29
C MET A 362 -11.95 7.17 -1.04
N HIS A 363 -11.36 6.57 -2.08
CA HIS A 363 -10.32 7.21 -2.88
C HIS A 363 -10.88 8.34 -3.73
N ALA A 364 -12.10 8.22 -4.27
CA ALA A 364 -12.74 9.33 -5.00
C ALA A 364 -12.92 10.57 -4.11
N GLN A 365 -13.42 10.37 -2.88
CA GLN A 365 -13.57 11.46 -1.90
C GLN A 365 -12.21 12.04 -1.48
N GLN A 366 -11.21 11.19 -1.28
CA GLN A 366 -9.87 11.64 -0.91
C GLN A 366 -9.23 12.49 -2.00
N VAL A 367 -9.36 12.09 -3.28
CA VAL A 367 -8.81 12.86 -4.39
C VAL A 367 -9.49 14.22 -4.50
N GLU A 368 -10.80 14.32 -4.25
CA GLU A 368 -11.49 15.62 -4.21
C GLU A 368 -10.95 16.52 -3.09
N LEU A 369 -10.66 15.97 -1.91
CA LEU A 369 -10.04 16.73 -0.82
C LEU A 369 -8.57 17.10 -1.12
N GLU A 370 -7.83 16.24 -1.80
CA GLU A 370 -6.49 16.55 -2.29
C GLU A 370 -6.52 17.71 -3.30
N ASP A 371 -7.47 17.71 -4.24
CA ASP A 371 -7.60 18.78 -5.23
C ASP A 371 -8.01 20.12 -4.59
N LEU A 372 -8.84 20.08 -3.54
CA LEU A 372 -9.32 21.29 -2.84
C LEU A 372 -8.27 21.88 -1.89
N PHE A 373 -7.51 21.04 -1.18
CA PHE A 373 -6.67 21.48 -0.06
C PHE A 373 -5.18 21.17 -0.25
N GLY A 374 -4.81 20.42 -1.28
CA GLY A 374 -3.42 20.04 -1.60
C GLY A 374 -2.83 18.95 -0.71
N TYR A 375 -3.60 18.40 0.24
CA TYR A 375 -3.11 17.36 1.15
C TYR A 375 -3.00 16.00 0.46
N LYS A 376 -1.82 15.38 0.54
CA LYS A 376 -1.52 14.07 -0.06
C LYS A 376 -1.26 13.02 1.03
N PRO A 377 -2.17 12.05 1.24
CA PRO A 377 -2.02 11.03 2.27
C PRO A 377 -0.70 10.26 2.13
N GLY A 378 0.04 10.17 3.23
CA GLY A 378 1.27 9.39 3.31
C GLY A 378 2.44 9.85 2.45
N ALA A 379 2.38 11.06 1.85
CA ALA A 379 3.49 11.62 1.07
C ALA A 379 4.62 12.18 1.96
N ASP A 380 4.26 12.79 3.09
CA ASP A 380 5.17 13.33 4.10
C ASP A 380 4.50 13.32 5.49
N MET A 381 5.12 13.93 6.50
CA MET A 381 4.63 13.99 7.89
C MET A 381 3.65 15.14 8.18
N SER A 382 3.20 15.89 7.17
CA SER A 382 2.16 16.91 7.35
C SER A 382 0.87 16.29 7.88
N LEU A 383 0.22 17.02 8.79
CA LEU A 383 -1.00 16.55 9.43
C LEU A 383 -2.18 16.54 8.45
N PRO A 384 -3.08 15.55 8.57
CA PRO A 384 -4.30 15.51 7.75
C PRO A 384 -5.22 16.69 8.07
N LEU A 385 -6.06 17.07 7.11
CA LEU A 385 -6.94 18.24 7.19
C LEU A 385 -7.80 18.22 8.45
N LEU A 386 -8.39 17.07 8.76
CA LEU A 386 -9.25 16.90 9.93
C LEU A 386 -8.49 16.99 11.26
N ALA A 387 -7.16 16.83 11.26
CA ALA A 387 -6.34 17.06 12.45
C ALA A 387 -6.05 18.55 12.69
N LEU A 388 -6.23 19.41 11.69
CA LEU A 388 -6.09 20.86 11.80
C LEU A 388 -7.37 21.54 12.32
N VAL A 389 -8.49 20.81 12.33
CA VAL A 389 -9.76 21.28 12.87
C VAL A 389 -9.70 21.20 14.40
N ASP A 390 -9.27 22.28 15.04
CA ASP A 390 -9.32 22.39 16.50
C ASP A 390 -10.77 22.61 16.95
N GLU A 391 -11.31 21.68 17.75
CA GLU A 391 -12.69 21.72 18.24
C GLU A 391 -12.99 23.05 18.94
N LYS A 392 -12.04 23.61 19.69
CA LYS A 392 -12.24 24.91 20.37
C LYS A 392 -12.32 26.05 19.37
N SER A 393 -11.46 26.06 18.35
CA SER A 393 -11.50 27.06 17.29
C SER A 393 -12.80 26.98 16.47
N GLU A 394 -13.29 25.78 16.14
CA GLU A 394 -14.56 25.60 15.45
C GLU A 394 -15.76 25.99 16.33
N ARG A 395 -15.76 25.60 17.61
CA ARG A 395 -16.79 26.06 18.56
C ARG A 395 -16.78 27.57 18.71
N ALA A 396 -15.60 28.19 18.76
CA ALA A 396 -15.49 29.65 18.82
C ALA A 396 -15.96 30.32 17.52
N ARG A 397 -15.68 29.73 16.35
CA ARG A 397 -16.20 30.20 15.05
C ARG A 397 -17.72 30.14 15.01
N LEU A 398 -18.32 29.01 15.39
CA LEU A 398 -19.78 28.82 15.47
C LEU A 398 -20.43 29.77 16.48
N GLY A 399 -19.80 29.98 17.64
CA GLY A 399 -20.25 30.98 18.61
C GLY A 399 -20.21 32.40 18.07
N LYS A 400 -19.20 32.76 17.26
CA LYS A 400 -19.08 34.07 16.60
C LYS A 400 -20.10 34.29 15.49
N THR A 401 -20.63 33.24 14.87
CA THR A 401 -21.67 33.36 13.85
C THR A 401 -23.06 33.65 14.42
N GLY A 402 -23.21 33.72 15.76
CA GLY A 402 -24.47 34.07 16.44
C GLY A 402 -25.62 33.08 16.25
N SER A 403 -25.41 32.05 15.44
CA SER A 403 -26.30 30.92 15.22
C SER A 403 -25.54 29.65 15.55
N ASP A 404 -25.57 29.27 16.82
CA ASP A 404 -25.28 27.88 17.14
C ASP A 404 -26.50 27.07 16.69
N GLN A 405 -26.54 26.70 15.40
CA GLN A 405 -27.65 25.96 14.80
C GLN A 405 -27.92 24.63 15.54
N ILE A 406 -26.96 24.12 16.29
CA ILE A 406 -27.11 22.93 17.13
C ILE A 406 -27.96 23.26 18.37
N TYR A 407 -27.73 24.38 19.05
CA TYR A 407 -28.48 24.74 20.26
C TYR A 407 -29.85 25.37 19.96
N LEU A 408 -29.95 26.18 18.91
CA LEU A 408 -31.20 26.85 18.54
C LEU A 408 -32.26 25.88 18.00
N ASN A 409 -31.88 24.79 17.33
CA ASN A 409 -32.85 23.85 16.75
C ASN A 409 -33.07 22.57 17.56
N VAL A 410 -32.10 22.11 18.37
CA VAL A 410 -32.19 20.80 19.05
C VAL A 410 -32.70 20.92 20.49
N PHE A 411 -32.37 22.00 21.19
CA PHE A 411 -32.71 22.17 22.61
C PHE A 411 -33.73 23.28 22.88
N THR A 412 -34.10 24.04 21.84
CA THR A 412 -35.14 25.07 21.93
C THR A 412 -36.09 24.90 20.73
N PRO A 413 -37.16 24.08 20.85
CA PRO A 413 -38.14 23.96 19.77
C PRO A 413 -38.76 25.34 19.49
N ALA A 414 -39.07 25.60 18.21
CA ALA A 414 -39.48 26.89 17.66
C ALA A 414 -40.81 27.49 18.19
N ASP A 415 -41.34 27.00 19.31
CA ASP A 415 -42.65 27.37 19.85
C ASP A 415 -42.58 28.31 21.06
N LYS A 416 -41.48 29.06 21.23
CA LYS A 416 -41.36 30.10 22.26
C LYS A 416 -40.73 31.39 21.73
N ALA A 417 -41.26 31.90 20.63
CA ALA A 417 -41.11 33.30 20.23
C ALA A 417 -42.34 34.10 20.68
#